data_AF-A0A958V701-F1
#
_entry.id   AF-A0A958V701-F1
#
_cell.length_a   1.000
_cell.length_b   1.000
_cell.length_c   1.000
_cell.angle_alpha   90.00
_cell.angle_beta   90.00
_cell.angle_gamma   90.00
#
_symmetry.space_group_name_H-M   'P 1'
#
loop_
_entity.id
_entity.type
_entity.pdbx_description
1 polymer ?
#
loop_
_entity_poly.entity_id
_entity_poly.type
_entity_poly.pdbx_seq_one_letter_code
_entity_poly.pdbx_strand_id
1 'polypeptide(L)'
;FIDVDFEKFYAYAKLLQTRLPKRELSESLHLDDELALEYYRLQKIKEGAIVLQKGENGELSGTSEAGLKREKDEEALLSEIINVLNERFGTDFEEADKLFFEQIEAELMDDETLQSQAKVNKIDTFKYAFNDKFIDKLISRMDQNQEIFEKILEDKEFGDFIKQLMMTRIYKKLNV
;
A
#
# COMPACT_ATOMS: atom_id res chain seq x y z
N PHE A 1 21.12 12.14 -22.24
CA PHE A 1 22.08 13.24 -22.02
C PHE A 1 21.99 13.59 -20.55
N ILE A 2 23.00 13.23 -19.75
CA ILE A 2 23.09 13.59 -18.34
C ILE A 2 23.63 15.02 -18.33
N ASP A 3 22.87 15.95 -17.74
CA ASP A 3 23.17 17.37 -17.82
C ASP A 3 24.39 17.68 -16.93
N VAL A 4 25.50 17.99 -17.58
CA VAL A 4 26.80 18.28 -16.95
C VAL A 4 26.69 19.44 -15.96
N ASP A 5 25.69 20.30 -16.11
CA ASP A 5 25.45 21.43 -15.22
C ASP A 5 24.83 20.99 -13.88
N PHE A 6 24.02 19.93 -13.86
CA PHE A 6 23.48 19.38 -12.60
C PHE A 6 24.53 18.63 -11.80
N GLU A 7 25.44 17.90 -12.45
CA GLU A 7 26.57 17.24 -11.75
C GLU A 7 27.51 18.26 -11.10
N LYS A 8 27.80 19.37 -11.80
CA LYS A 8 28.60 20.47 -11.24
C LYS A 8 27.90 21.16 -10.07
N PHE A 9 26.58 21.41 -10.19
CA PHE A 9 25.80 22.01 -9.11
C PHE A 9 25.74 21.10 -7.87
N TYR A 10 25.55 19.80 -8.07
CA TYR A 10 25.54 18.81 -6.99
C TYR A 10 26.89 18.76 -6.26
N ALA A 11 28.00 18.72 -7.00
CA ALA A 11 29.34 18.75 -6.43
C ALA A 11 29.59 20.04 -5.63
N TYR A 12 29.11 21.18 -6.13
CA TYR A 12 29.19 22.47 -5.44
C TYR A 12 28.35 22.51 -4.15
N ALA A 13 27.08 22.10 -4.20
CA ALA A 13 26.17 22.09 -3.06
C ALA A 13 26.66 21.19 -1.92
N LYS A 14 27.23 20.03 -2.27
CA LYS A 14 27.84 19.10 -1.31
C LYS A 14 29.04 19.72 -0.59
N LEU A 15 29.89 20.46 -1.32
CA LEU A 15 31.03 21.15 -0.71
C LEU A 15 30.57 22.31 0.18
N LEU A 16 29.52 23.03 -0.24
CA LEU A 16 28.95 24.16 0.50
C LEU A 16 28.38 23.73 1.86
N GLN A 17 27.71 22.57 1.91
CA GLN A 17 27.16 22.01 3.15
C GLN A 17 28.24 21.78 4.22
N THR A 18 29.47 21.43 3.82
CA THR A 18 30.58 21.22 4.77
C THR A 18 31.15 22.52 5.36
N ARG A 19 30.86 23.67 4.75
CA ARG A 19 31.35 24.99 5.16
C ARG A 19 30.32 25.82 5.92
N LEU A 20 29.08 25.35 6.00
CA LEU A 20 28.05 25.98 6.82
C LEU A 20 28.33 25.68 8.30
N PRO A 21 28.26 26.69 9.19
CA PRO A 21 28.45 26.48 10.62
C PRO A 21 27.40 25.51 11.14
N LYS A 22 27.85 24.43 11.79
CA LYS A 22 26.98 23.52 12.53
C LYS A 22 26.39 24.33 13.68
N ARG A 23 25.09 24.60 13.66
CA ARG A 23 24.39 25.13 14.82
C ARG A 23 24.48 24.08 15.92
N GLU A 24 25.30 24.35 16.93
CA GLU A 24 25.41 23.56 18.15
C GLU A 24 24.03 23.41 18.78
N LEU A 25 23.68 22.16 19.09
CA LEU A 25 22.44 21.76 19.75
C LEU A 25 22.35 22.40 21.13
N SER A 26 21.27 23.13 21.38
CA SER A 26 20.65 23.18 22.71
C SER A 26 19.14 23.42 22.59
N GLU A 27 18.37 22.49 23.14
CA GLU A 27 17.07 22.76 23.78
C GLU A 27 16.04 23.56 22.98
N SER A 28 15.41 22.90 22.03
CA SER A 28 13.94 22.90 21.98
C SER A 28 13.50 21.68 21.16
N LEU A 29 12.96 20.69 21.86
CA LEU A 29 11.84 19.97 21.29
C LEU A 29 10.77 21.03 21.04
N HIS A 30 10.79 21.65 19.86
CA HIS A 30 9.57 22.15 19.27
C HIS A 30 8.79 20.91 18.83
N LEU A 31 8.14 20.31 19.82
CA LEU A 31 6.83 19.72 19.62
C LEU A 31 5.97 20.87 19.09
N ASP A 32 5.94 21.06 17.77
CA ASP A 32 4.70 21.53 17.18
C ASP A 32 3.75 20.34 17.31
N ASP A 33 3.09 20.37 18.47
CA ASP A 33 1.87 19.67 18.84
C ASP A 33 1.04 19.35 17.59
N GLU A 34 0.76 18.06 17.42
CA GLU A 34 -0.58 17.54 17.64
C GLU A 34 -1.67 18.28 16.84
N LEU A 35 -2.35 17.49 15.99
CA LEU A 35 -3.63 17.79 15.35
C LEU A 35 -3.57 18.59 14.04
N ALA A 36 -3.23 17.90 12.95
CA ALA A 36 -3.84 18.17 11.64
C ALA A 36 -4.97 17.16 11.38
N LEU A 37 -5.90 17.09 12.33
CA LEU A 37 -7.29 16.64 12.13
C LEU A 37 -8.18 17.87 11.87
N GLU A 38 -7.67 18.86 11.15
CA GLU A 38 -8.40 19.91 10.46
C GLU A 38 -7.88 19.83 9.02
N TYR A 39 -8.64 19.48 7.99
CA TYR A 39 -9.91 20.02 7.55
C TYR A 39 -10.69 18.91 6.83
N TYR A 40 -11.88 18.56 7.32
CA TYR A 40 -13.06 18.37 6.47
C TYR A 40 -14.29 18.49 7.38
N ARG A 41 -14.66 19.74 7.69
CA ARG A 41 -15.99 20.03 8.24
C ARG A 41 -17.00 19.72 7.15
N LEU A 42 -17.81 18.68 7.33
CA LEU A 42 -19.00 18.43 6.51
C LEU A 42 -19.94 19.63 6.67
N GLN A 43 -19.98 20.52 5.69
CA GLN A 43 -21.06 21.50 5.57
C GLN A 43 -22.31 20.77 5.10
N LYS A 44 -23.40 20.84 5.90
CA LYS A 44 -24.74 20.39 5.53
C LYS A 44 -25.23 21.24 4.35
N ILE A 45 -24.99 20.79 3.12
CA ILE A 45 -25.26 21.55 1.88
C ILE A 45 -26.74 21.59 1.48
N LYS A 46 -27.63 20.88 2.18
CA LYS A 46 -29.07 20.96 1.90
C LYS A 46 -29.92 20.54 3.10
N GLU A 47 -30.82 21.44 3.48
CA GLU A 47 -32.01 21.14 4.27
C GLU A 47 -33.19 21.56 3.42
N GLY A 48 -33.93 20.57 2.93
CA GLY A 48 -35.13 20.79 2.12
C GLY A 48 -36.18 19.80 2.54
N ALA A 49 -37.37 20.28 2.85
CA ALA A 49 -38.52 19.42 3.07
C ALA A 49 -38.81 18.64 1.78
N ILE A 50 -38.64 17.31 1.82
CA ILE A 50 -39.06 16.43 0.72
C ILE A 50 -40.58 16.43 0.74
N VAL A 51 -41.20 17.22 -0.14
CA VAL A 51 -42.64 17.13 -0.36
C VAL A 51 -42.88 15.85 -1.15
N LEU A 52 -43.52 14.87 -0.50
CA LEU A 52 -43.96 13.65 -1.14
C LEU A 52 -45.04 13.97 -2.18
N GLN A 53 -44.72 13.80 -3.47
CA GLN A 53 -45.72 13.76 -4.51
C GLN A 53 -46.41 12.39 -4.42
N LYS A 54 -47.68 12.40 -4.03
CA LYS A 54 -48.47 11.19 -3.77
C LYS A 54 -48.82 10.52 -5.11
N GLY A 55 -48.17 9.40 -5.45
CA GLY A 55 -48.68 8.56 -6.55
C GLY A 55 -47.75 7.61 -7.30
N GLU A 56 -46.45 7.54 -7.04
CA GLU A 56 -45.58 6.59 -7.76
C GLU A 56 -44.96 5.55 -6.82
N ASN A 57 -45.31 4.28 -7.04
CA ASN A 57 -44.61 3.13 -6.48
C ASN A 57 -43.25 3.01 -7.20
N GLY A 58 -42.29 3.84 -6.84
CA GLY A 58 -40.89 3.64 -7.19
C GLY A 58 -40.28 2.60 -6.25
N GLU A 59 -39.93 1.43 -6.78
CA GLU A 59 -39.04 0.49 -6.09
C GLU A 59 -37.75 1.23 -5.74
N LEU A 60 -37.50 1.37 -4.44
CA LEU A 60 -36.25 1.92 -3.93
C LEU A 60 -35.17 0.85 -4.12
N SER A 61 -34.30 1.03 -5.11
CA SER A 61 -33.01 0.34 -5.14
C SER A 61 -32.29 0.63 -3.84
N GLY A 62 -31.90 -0.41 -3.11
CA GLY A 62 -31.23 -0.30 -1.82
C GLY A 62 -30.07 0.69 -1.88
N THR A 63 -30.07 1.62 -0.93
CA THR A 63 -29.02 2.62 -0.73
C THR A 63 -27.67 1.92 -0.52
N SER A 64 -26.78 1.96 -1.51
CA SER A 64 -25.38 1.54 -1.37
C SER A 64 -24.49 2.63 -0.77
N GLU A 65 -25.08 3.73 -0.30
CA GLU A 65 -24.38 4.91 0.21
C GLU A 65 -24.07 4.80 1.72
N ALA A 66 -23.69 3.61 2.18
CA ALA A 66 -22.95 3.47 3.43
C ALA A 66 -21.47 3.58 3.07
N GLY A 67 -20.78 4.59 3.62
CA GLY A 67 -19.40 4.93 3.32
C GLY A 67 -18.42 3.76 3.42
N LEU A 68 -18.23 3.07 2.29
CA LEU A 68 -17.07 2.22 2.05
C LEU A 68 -15.89 3.17 1.86
N LYS A 69 -15.00 3.22 2.86
CA LYS A 69 -13.65 3.79 2.70
C LYS A 69 -13.03 3.05 1.50
N ARG A 70 -12.77 3.82 0.45
CA ARG A 70 -12.76 3.35 -0.94
C ARG A 70 -11.52 2.52 -1.25
N GLU A 71 -11.68 1.67 -2.26
CA GLU A 71 -10.67 0.81 -2.87
C GLU A 71 -9.35 1.50 -3.24
N LYS A 72 -9.36 2.82 -3.41
CA LYS A 72 -8.21 3.67 -3.75
C LYS A 72 -7.07 3.65 -2.72
N ASP A 73 -7.38 3.60 -1.43
CA ASP A 73 -6.35 3.67 -0.39
C ASP A 73 -5.53 2.36 -0.35
N GLU A 74 -6.19 1.20 -0.50
CA GLU A 74 -5.53 -0.11 -0.53
C GLU A 74 -4.72 -0.35 -1.82
N GLU A 75 -5.18 0.17 -2.96
CA GLU A 75 -4.44 0.08 -4.22
C GLU A 75 -3.18 0.96 -4.22
N ALA A 76 -3.26 2.14 -3.60
CA ALA A 76 -2.11 3.03 -3.39
C ALA A 76 -1.06 2.38 -2.47
N LEU A 77 -1.48 1.74 -1.37
CA LEU A 77 -0.59 1.10 -0.38
C LEU A 77 0.35 0.04 -0.98
N LEU A 78 -0.04 -0.68 -2.05
CA LEU A 78 0.85 -1.65 -2.69
C LEU A 78 1.59 -1.10 -3.92
N SER A 79 1.09 -0.05 -4.57
CA SER A 79 1.90 0.70 -5.54
C SER A 79 3.18 1.25 -4.90
N GLU A 80 3.13 1.41 -3.58
CA GLU A 80 4.20 1.89 -2.70
C GLU A 80 4.67 0.81 -1.72
N ILE A 81 4.53 -0.49 -2.04
CA ILE A 81 4.90 -1.60 -1.12
C ILE A 81 6.29 -1.39 -0.51
N ILE A 82 7.27 -0.99 -1.33
CA ILE A 82 8.64 -0.73 -0.91
C ILE A 82 8.71 0.40 0.12
N ASN A 83 8.00 1.52 -0.10
CA ASN A 83 7.95 2.62 0.85
C ASN A 83 7.39 2.16 2.19
N VAL A 84 6.28 1.42 2.17
CA VAL A 84 5.65 0.91 3.38
C VAL A 84 6.56 -0.07 4.13
N LEU A 85 7.29 -0.92 3.41
CA LEU A 85 8.26 -1.85 4.00
C LEU A 85 9.44 -1.11 4.63
N ASN A 86 10.01 -0.14 3.91
CA ASN A 86 11.15 0.66 4.39
C ASN A 86 10.77 1.50 5.62
N GLU A 87 9.61 2.18 5.59
CA GLU A 87 9.13 2.98 6.73
C GLU A 87 8.83 2.13 7.97
N ARG A 88 8.22 0.95 7.77
CA ARG A 88 7.75 0.12 8.88
C ARG A 88 8.82 -0.78 9.47
N PHE A 89 9.73 -1.29 8.65
CA PHE A 89 10.72 -2.29 9.05
C PHE A 89 12.17 -1.80 8.96
N GLY A 90 12.39 -0.53 8.57
CA GLY A 90 13.72 0.06 8.46
C GLY A 90 14.57 -0.64 7.40
N THR A 91 13.94 -1.12 6.33
CA THR A 91 14.63 -1.76 5.19
C THR A 91 15.10 -0.69 4.20
N ASP A 92 16.07 -1.07 3.36
CA ASP A 92 16.64 -0.20 2.32
C ASP A 92 16.31 -0.73 0.92
N PHE A 93 15.11 -1.31 0.74
CA PHE A 93 14.72 -1.85 -0.57
C PHE A 93 14.54 -0.72 -1.59
N GLU A 94 14.94 -1.00 -2.82
CA GLU A 94 14.89 -0.05 -3.93
C GLU A 94 13.66 -0.27 -4.84
N GLU A 95 13.42 0.64 -5.78
CA GLU A 95 12.37 0.43 -6.79
C GLU A 95 12.63 -0.82 -7.65
N ALA A 96 13.89 -1.24 -7.81
CA ALA A 96 14.22 -2.47 -8.51
C ALA A 96 13.66 -3.72 -7.80
N ASP A 97 13.60 -3.69 -6.47
CA ASP A 97 13.06 -4.78 -5.64
C ASP A 97 11.53 -4.88 -5.74
N LYS A 98 10.86 -3.81 -6.12
CA LYS A 98 9.41 -3.81 -6.36
C LYS A 98 9.01 -4.84 -7.41
N LEU A 99 9.84 -5.01 -8.44
CA LEU A 99 9.59 -5.94 -9.54
C LEU A 99 9.48 -7.39 -9.04
N PHE A 100 10.20 -7.77 -7.99
CA PHE A 100 10.11 -9.09 -7.38
C PHE A 100 8.69 -9.37 -6.87
N PHE A 101 8.12 -8.44 -6.11
CA PHE A 101 6.76 -8.57 -5.58
C PHE A 101 5.70 -8.54 -6.69
N GLU A 102 5.85 -7.68 -7.69
CA GLU A 102 4.93 -7.61 -8.83
C GLU A 102 4.89 -8.91 -9.63
N GLN A 103 6.04 -9.57 -9.81
CA GLN A 103 6.13 -10.85 -10.51
C GLN A 103 5.48 -11.98 -9.70
N ILE A 104 5.69 -12.04 -8.38
CA ILE A 104 5.01 -12.99 -7.50
C ILE A 104 3.49 -12.74 -7.55
N GLU A 105 3.06 -11.48 -7.52
CA GLU A 105 1.65 -11.12 -7.61
C GLU A 105 1.04 -11.61 -8.94
N ALA A 106 1.70 -11.35 -10.07
CA ALA A 106 1.24 -11.77 -11.39
C ALA A 106 1.06 -13.29 -11.48
N GLU A 107 2.04 -14.06 -11.01
CA GLU A 107 1.96 -15.52 -11.03
C GLU A 107 0.85 -16.07 -10.13
N LEU A 108 0.59 -15.44 -8.98
CA LEU A 108 -0.49 -15.85 -8.09
C LEU A 108 -1.87 -15.49 -8.68
N MET A 109 -1.97 -14.40 -9.41
CA MET A 109 -3.20 -14.05 -10.15
C MET A 109 -3.48 -15.03 -11.29
N ASP A 110 -2.44 -15.56 -11.94
CA ASP A 110 -2.57 -16.53 -13.04
C ASP A 110 -2.86 -17.96 -12.56
N ASP A 111 -2.81 -18.26 -11.26
CA ASP A 111 -3.11 -19.60 -10.73
C ASP A 111 -4.63 -19.89 -10.77
N GLU A 112 -5.04 -20.84 -11.61
CA GLU A 112 -6.45 -21.23 -11.79
C GLU A 112 -7.14 -21.66 -10.49
N THR A 113 -6.38 -22.26 -9.56
CA THR A 113 -6.89 -22.67 -8.25
C THR A 113 -7.26 -21.44 -7.42
N LEU A 114 -6.37 -20.45 -7.36
CA LEU A 114 -6.63 -19.21 -6.64
C LEU A 114 -7.77 -18.42 -7.27
N GLN A 115 -7.86 -18.35 -8.59
CA GLN A 115 -8.97 -17.71 -9.29
C GLN A 115 -10.33 -18.35 -8.93
N SER A 116 -10.39 -19.68 -8.96
CA SER A 116 -11.61 -20.43 -8.64
C SER A 116 -11.99 -20.28 -7.17
N GLN A 117 -11.01 -20.36 -6.27
CA GLN A 117 -11.21 -20.20 -4.84
C GLN A 117 -11.66 -18.78 -4.48
N ALA A 118 -11.09 -17.75 -5.11
CA ALA A 118 -11.45 -16.35 -4.84
C ALA A 118 -12.93 -16.06 -5.13
N LYS A 119 -13.45 -16.58 -6.25
CA LYS A 119 -14.84 -16.37 -6.71
C LYS A 119 -15.89 -17.09 -5.86
N VAL A 120 -15.52 -18.24 -5.29
CA VAL A 120 -16.47 -19.11 -4.56
C VAL A 120 -16.39 -18.87 -3.05
N ASN A 121 -15.21 -18.55 -2.53
CA ASN A 121 -14.96 -18.54 -1.09
C ASN A 121 -14.74 -17.12 -0.54
N LYS A 122 -15.04 -16.98 0.76
CA LYS A 122 -14.68 -15.78 1.52
C LYS A 122 -13.16 -15.72 1.74
N ILE A 123 -12.65 -14.52 2.01
CA ILE A 123 -11.21 -14.26 2.23
C ILE A 123 -10.61 -15.19 3.32
N ASP A 124 -11.36 -15.52 4.38
CA ASP A 124 -10.91 -16.39 5.46
C ASP A 124 -10.57 -17.81 4.99
N THR A 125 -11.28 -18.32 3.99
CA THR A 125 -11.03 -19.65 3.39
C THR A 125 -10.01 -19.54 2.26
N PHE A 126 -10.05 -18.47 1.47
CA PHE A 126 -9.08 -18.18 0.42
C PHE A 126 -7.64 -18.13 0.97
N LYS A 127 -7.46 -17.59 2.18
CA LYS A 127 -6.19 -17.53 2.92
C LYS A 127 -5.39 -18.83 2.87
N TYR A 128 -6.04 -19.98 3.03
CA TYR A 128 -5.33 -21.26 3.08
C TYR A 128 -4.73 -21.61 1.72
N ALA A 129 -5.52 -21.52 0.66
CA ALA A 129 -5.05 -21.75 -0.71
C ALA A 129 -3.98 -20.72 -1.11
N PHE A 130 -4.16 -19.46 -0.71
CA PHE A 130 -3.19 -18.39 -0.95
C PHE A 130 -1.85 -18.69 -0.27
N ASN A 131 -1.85 -19.05 1.01
CA ASN A 131 -0.62 -19.26 1.76
C ASN A 131 0.24 -20.37 1.16
N ASP A 132 -0.38 -21.50 0.79
CA ASP A 132 0.34 -22.61 0.19
C ASP A 132 1.01 -22.17 -1.12
N LYS A 133 0.25 -21.53 -2.01
CA LYS A 133 0.74 -21.04 -3.30
C LYS A 133 1.77 -19.92 -3.16
N PHE A 134 1.59 -19.01 -2.22
CA PHE A 134 2.53 -17.93 -1.95
C PHE A 134 3.89 -18.48 -1.55
N ILE A 135 3.93 -19.45 -0.63
CA ILE A 135 5.19 -20.07 -0.19
C ILE A 135 5.86 -20.81 -1.35
N ASP A 136 5.09 -21.58 -2.15
CA ASP A 136 5.63 -22.28 -3.32
C ASP A 136 6.27 -21.29 -4.31
N LYS A 137 5.59 -20.18 -4.61
CA LYS A 137 6.10 -19.15 -5.52
C LYS A 137 7.31 -18.41 -4.95
N LEU A 138 7.27 -18.08 -3.66
CA LEU A 138 8.37 -17.45 -2.96
C LEU A 138 9.64 -18.30 -3.00
N ILE A 139 9.53 -19.61 -2.73
CA ILE A 139 10.65 -20.55 -2.81
C ILE A 139 11.18 -20.66 -4.24
N SER A 140 10.29 -20.73 -5.24
CA SER A 140 10.69 -20.83 -6.65
C SER A 140 11.50 -19.63 -7.17
N ARG A 141 11.42 -18.49 -6.48
CA ARG A 141 12.10 -17.24 -6.84
C ARG A 141 13.16 -16.80 -5.83
N MET A 142 13.57 -17.69 -4.93
CA MET A 142 14.61 -17.41 -3.93
C MET A 142 15.89 -16.82 -4.55
N ASP A 143 16.34 -17.37 -5.68
CA ASP A 143 17.61 -16.97 -6.33
C ASP A 143 17.57 -15.56 -6.95
N GLN A 144 16.39 -14.98 -7.15
CA GLN A 144 16.24 -13.66 -7.78
C GLN A 144 16.36 -12.52 -6.77
N ASN A 145 15.97 -12.76 -5.52
CA ASN A 145 16.05 -11.76 -4.46
C ASN A 145 16.21 -12.44 -3.09
N GLN A 146 17.44 -12.86 -2.81
CA GLN A 146 17.77 -13.64 -1.62
C GLN A 146 17.57 -12.82 -0.33
N GLU A 147 17.89 -11.53 -0.34
CA GLU A 147 17.74 -10.65 0.82
C GLU A 147 16.28 -10.51 1.25
N ILE A 148 15.36 -10.26 0.30
CA ILE A 148 13.93 -10.20 0.59
C ILE A 148 13.42 -11.56 1.08
N PHE A 149 13.85 -12.64 0.44
CA PHE A 149 13.44 -14.00 0.82
C PHE A 149 13.85 -14.32 2.26
N GLU A 150 15.12 -14.09 2.61
CA GLU A 150 15.65 -14.28 3.95
C GLU A 150 14.85 -13.43 4.95
N LYS A 151 14.60 -12.15 4.64
CA LYS A 151 13.82 -11.26 5.49
C LYS A 151 12.38 -11.77 5.72
N ILE A 152 11.72 -12.30 4.69
CA ILE A 152 10.36 -12.89 4.81
C ILE A 152 10.34 -14.12 5.74
N LEU A 153 11.42 -14.89 5.78
CA LEU A 153 11.49 -16.11 6.59
C LEU A 153 12.00 -15.86 8.02
N GLU A 154 12.97 -14.97 8.19
CA GLU A 154 13.59 -14.66 9.47
C GLU A 154 12.73 -13.74 10.33
N ASP A 155 12.09 -12.74 9.72
CA ASP A 155 11.22 -11.80 10.38
C ASP A 155 9.75 -12.17 10.16
N LYS A 156 9.17 -12.81 11.17
CA LYS A 156 7.78 -13.25 11.14
C LYS A 156 6.80 -12.09 10.95
N GLU A 157 7.05 -10.93 11.57
CA GLU A 157 6.15 -9.78 11.44
C GLU A 157 6.19 -9.21 10.02
N PHE A 158 7.39 -9.13 9.43
CA PHE A 158 7.60 -8.73 8.05
C PHE A 158 6.92 -9.69 7.06
N GLY A 159 7.17 -11.00 7.22
CA GLY A 159 6.59 -12.01 6.35
C GLY A 159 5.06 -12.09 6.46
N ASP A 160 4.50 -12.02 7.67
CA ASP A 160 3.05 -12.02 7.89
C ASP A 160 2.40 -10.77 7.31
N PHE A 161 3.06 -9.61 7.40
CA PHE A 161 2.58 -8.39 6.78
C PHE A 161 2.51 -8.49 5.25
N ILE A 162 3.59 -8.94 4.60
CA ILE A 162 3.62 -9.11 3.14
C ILE A 162 2.54 -10.10 2.69
N LYS A 163 2.43 -11.24 3.37
CA LYS A 163 1.39 -12.24 3.08
C LYS A 163 -0.01 -11.64 3.13
N GLN A 164 -0.33 -10.92 4.21
CA GLN A 164 -1.65 -10.32 4.37
C GLN A 164 -1.92 -9.25 3.30
N LEU A 165 -0.93 -8.41 3.02
CA LEU A 165 -1.04 -7.34 2.05
C LEU A 165 -1.26 -7.88 0.63
N MET A 166 -0.45 -8.85 0.19
CA MET A 166 -0.60 -9.50 -1.11
C MET A 166 -1.89 -10.31 -1.22
N MET A 167 -2.25 -11.07 -0.18
CA MET A 167 -3.50 -11.85 -0.13
C MET A 167 -4.72 -10.96 -0.36
N THR A 168 -4.80 -9.84 0.38
CA THR A 168 -5.95 -8.92 0.31
C THR A 168 -6.08 -8.33 -1.09
N ARG A 169 -4.96 -7.93 -1.69
CA ARG A 169 -4.96 -7.37 -3.04
C ARG A 169 -5.31 -8.38 -4.11
N ILE A 170 -4.72 -9.58 -4.07
CA ILE A 170 -5.01 -10.64 -5.05
C ILE A 170 -6.47 -11.05 -4.94
N TYR A 171 -6.99 -11.26 -3.72
CA TYR A 171 -8.39 -11.59 -3.51
C TYR A 171 -9.33 -10.53 -4.10
N LYS A 172 -9.01 -9.24 -3.90
CA LYS A 172 -9.78 -8.12 -4.46
C LYS A 172 -9.72 -8.10 -5.98
N LYS A 173 -8.53 -8.20 -6.58
CA LYS A 173 -8.34 -8.22 -8.03
C LYS A 173 -9.04 -9.39 -8.73
N LEU A 174 -9.09 -10.56 -8.08
CA LEU A 174 -9.75 -11.74 -8.62
C LEU A 174 -11.28 -11.72 -8.50
N ASN A 175 -11.82 -10.83 -7.67
CA ASN A 175 -13.25 -10.69 -7.40
C ASN A 175 -13.88 -9.42 -8.00
N VAL A 176 -13.14 -8.72 -8.87
CA VAL A 176 -13.65 -7.63 -9.71
C VAL A 176 -14.22 -8.21 -11.00
#